data_AF-A0AAN7SLD4-F1
#
_entry.id   AF-A0AAN7SLD4-F1
#
_cell.length_a   1.000
_cell.length_b   1.000
_cell.length_c   1.000
_cell.angle_alpha   90.00
_cell.angle_beta   90.00
_cell.angle_gamma   90.00
#
_symmetry.space_group_name_H-M   'P 1'
#
loop_
_entity.id
_entity.type
_entity.pdbx_description
1 polymer ?
#
loop_
_entity_poly.entity_id
_entity_poly.type
_entity_poly.pdbx_seq_one_letter_code
_entity_poly.pdbx_strand_id
1 'polypeptide(L)'
;MSSHGFADADFLCFTDSPYSEQLILKNGVIEWNKSRYENLTSTYESMRERYSKYLQKKFGVKHQETFNKPQVKEVQKTSAVEELNESIVIDPRDYTLDELIAQSENALSKKKFKPDSKIASGIIKKLKNKRKEEVRANELKVQQQRLLLMELWNKLLTEQENEMEQCISTKMLKQSVFEKQMSSKMFEVRQQKTNILQNRKFVDDETLKAREEEFLENVFLRDKGIADQKYNYYFEKGRTLELHKRIFAEKQRLKALRRKKLCSDVVDDLVDLSLKYYAYKNMYNTEPDSRVMKQWGNLFVKCRSLFPYLEDLTEIIVEVGVPDGMEEIYCAEIDRQEALDQKDFEDYLNCERPWDMDDF
;
A
#
# COMPACT_ATOMS: atom_id res chain seq x y z
N MET A 1 4.93 -56.80 1.20
CA MET A 1 5.35 -58.14 1.68
C MET A 1 4.11 -58.86 2.18
N SER A 2 4.00 -60.14 1.79
CA SER A 2 2.92 -61.07 2.11
C SER A 2 1.50 -60.72 1.65
N SER A 3 1.25 -61.05 0.38
CA SER A 3 0.09 -61.83 0.00
C SER A 3 -0.02 -63.09 0.88
N HIS A 4 -1.23 -63.39 1.36
CA HIS A 4 -1.81 -64.68 1.82
C HIS A 4 -3.20 -64.25 2.35
N GLY A 5 -4.34 -64.58 1.77
CA GLY A 5 -4.80 -65.85 1.21
C GLY A 5 -6.13 -66.16 1.92
N PHE A 6 -7.13 -66.62 1.17
CA PHE A 6 -8.35 -67.40 1.54
C PHE A 6 -9.46 -67.03 0.54
N ALA A 7 -9.58 -67.82 -0.53
CA ALA A 7 -10.70 -68.76 -0.76
C ALA A 7 -12.01 -67.98 -1.02
N ASP A 8 -12.41 -67.72 -2.27
CA ASP A 8 -12.96 -68.71 -3.22
C ASP A 8 -13.62 -69.90 -2.49
N ALA A 9 -14.72 -69.58 -1.81
CA ALA A 9 -15.75 -70.52 -1.42
C ALA A 9 -17.12 -69.86 -1.62
N ASP A 10 -17.82 -70.35 -2.63
CA ASP A 10 -19.28 -70.48 -2.72
C ASP A 10 -20.15 -69.24 -2.46
N PHE A 11 -20.27 -68.40 -3.49
CA PHE A 11 -21.53 -67.73 -3.84
C PHE A 11 -21.93 -68.01 -5.29
N LEU A 12 -21.74 -69.25 -5.76
CA LEU A 12 -22.49 -69.78 -6.90
C LEU A 12 -23.85 -70.28 -6.41
N CYS A 13 -24.81 -69.38 -6.15
CA CYS A 13 -26.24 -69.71 -6.26
C CYS A 13 -27.17 -68.48 -6.19
N PHE A 14 -26.90 -67.40 -6.95
CA PHE A 14 -27.93 -66.36 -7.16
C PHE A 14 -27.96 -65.77 -8.58
N THR A 15 -27.29 -66.42 -9.55
CA THR A 15 -27.20 -65.92 -10.92
C THR A 15 -28.32 -66.36 -11.85
N ASP A 16 -29.20 -67.28 -11.42
CA ASP A 16 -30.26 -67.84 -12.29
C ASP A 16 -31.65 -67.25 -12.01
N SER A 17 -31.74 -66.18 -11.20
CA SER A 17 -33.01 -65.50 -10.91
C SER A 17 -33.18 -64.27 -11.82
N PRO A 18 -34.30 -64.10 -12.53
CA PRO A 18 -34.54 -62.93 -13.39
C PRO A 18 -34.55 -61.58 -12.65
N TYR A 19 -34.54 -61.61 -11.30
CA TYR A 19 -34.41 -60.40 -10.46
C TYR A 19 -32.96 -60.00 -10.18
N SER A 20 -31.97 -60.89 -10.31
CA SER A 20 -30.56 -60.58 -10.08
C SER A 20 -29.86 -59.95 -11.28
N GLU A 21 -30.34 -60.19 -12.51
CA GLU A 21 -29.84 -59.51 -13.72
C GLU A 21 -29.97 -57.98 -13.63
N GLN A 22 -31.07 -57.46 -13.08
CA GLN A 22 -31.26 -56.01 -12.91
C GLN A 22 -30.30 -55.39 -11.90
N LEU A 23 -29.87 -56.16 -10.90
CA LEU A 23 -28.89 -55.73 -9.90
C LEU A 23 -27.47 -55.76 -10.47
N ILE A 24 -27.14 -56.73 -11.31
CA ILE A 24 -25.86 -56.81 -12.03
C ILE A 24 -25.74 -55.65 -13.04
N LEU A 25 -26.80 -55.37 -13.82
CA LEU A 25 -26.86 -54.25 -14.76
C LEU A 25 -26.74 -52.88 -14.07
N LYS A 26 -27.29 -52.76 -12.85
CA LYS A 26 -27.21 -51.54 -12.03
C LYS A 26 -26.05 -51.54 -11.04
N ASN A 27 -25.18 -52.55 -11.04
CA ASN A 27 -24.06 -52.62 -10.10
C ASN A 27 -23.13 -51.42 -10.24
N GLY A 28 -22.88 -50.94 -11.48
CA GLY A 28 -22.11 -49.71 -11.70
C GLY A 28 -22.75 -48.46 -11.08
N VAL A 29 -24.08 -48.38 -10.99
CA VAL A 29 -24.80 -47.28 -10.31
C VAL A 29 -24.69 -47.41 -8.80
N ILE A 30 -24.69 -48.64 -8.28
CA ILE A 30 -24.52 -48.92 -6.84
C ILE A 30 -23.09 -48.58 -6.41
N GLU A 31 -22.08 -49.02 -7.16
CA GLU A 31 -20.67 -48.69 -6.93
C GLU A 31 -20.39 -47.20 -7.08
N TRP A 32 -21.02 -46.54 -8.06
CA TRP A 32 -20.95 -45.08 -8.20
C TRP A 32 -21.57 -44.35 -7.00
N ASN A 33 -22.75 -44.77 -6.53
CA ASN A 33 -23.35 -44.19 -5.35
C ASN A 33 -22.50 -44.45 -4.11
N LYS A 34 -21.94 -45.66 -3.96
CA LYS A 34 -21.04 -46.00 -2.85
C LYS A 34 -19.80 -45.11 -2.84
N SER A 35 -19.12 -44.98 -3.98
CA SER A 35 -17.96 -44.11 -4.15
C SER A 35 -18.32 -42.63 -3.91
N ARG A 36 -19.52 -42.20 -4.34
CA ARG A 36 -20.04 -40.86 -4.10
C ARG A 36 -20.29 -40.61 -2.61
N TYR A 37 -20.88 -41.57 -1.89
CA TYR A 37 -21.10 -41.47 -0.45
C TYR A 37 -19.78 -41.48 0.31
N GLU A 38 -18.82 -42.31 -0.07
CA GLU A 38 -17.48 -42.33 0.52
C GLU A 38 -16.76 -40.99 0.31
N ASN A 39 -16.83 -40.41 -0.89
CA ASN A 39 -16.31 -39.08 -1.17
C ASN A 39 -17.02 -37.99 -0.36
N LEU A 40 -18.35 -38.08 -0.25
CA LEU A 40 -19.13 -37.12 0.54
C LEU A 40 -18.74 -37.20 2.02
N THR A 41 -18.64 -38.41 2.57
CA THR A 41 -18.22 -38.64 3.96
C THR A 41 -16.79 -38.13 4.18
N SER A 42 -15.85 -38.44 3.29
CA SER A 42 -14.46 -37.96 3.38
C SER A 42 -14.34 -36.43 3.31
N THR A 43 -15.16 -35.77 2.48
CA THR A 43 -15.19 -34.30 2.41
C THR A 43 -15.78 -33.69 3.68
N TYR A 44 -16.84 -34.27 4.24
CA TYR A 44 -17.41 -33.83 5.52
C TYR A 44 -16.45 -34.05 6.69
N GLU A 45 -15.75 -35.19 6.75
CA GLU A 45 -14.71 -35.47 7.74
C GLU A 45 -13.57 -34.45 7.65
N SER A 46 -13.08 -34.18 6.44
CA SER A 46 -12.02 -33.19 6.19
C SER A 46 -12.44 -31.77 6.61
N MET A 47 -13.69 -31.38 6.32
CA MET A 47 -14.24 -30.08 6.71
C MET A 47 -14.42 -29.99 8.23
N ARG A 48 -14.89 -31.07 8.86
CA ARG A 48 -15.07 -31.18 10.30
C ARG A 48 -13.74 -31.09 11.04
N GLU A 49 -12.69 -31.74 10.53
CA GLU A 49 -11.33 -31.62 11.08
C GLU A 49 -10.78 -30.20 10.97
N ARG A 50 -10.95 -29.53 9.81
CA ARG A 50 -10.53 -28.13 9.61
C ARG A 50 -11.24 -27.20 10.59
N TYR A 51 -12.54 -27.38 10.77
CA TYR A 51 -13.33 -26.59 11.70
C TYR A 51 -12.94 -26.87 13.16
N SER A 52 -12.69 -28.13 13.51
CA SER A 52 -12.20 -28.53 14.84
C SER A 52 -10.84 -27.89 15.14
N LYS A 53 -9.90 -27.91 14.19
CA LYS A 53 -8.59 -27.22 14.32
C LYS A 53 -8.74 -25.71 14.45
N TYR A 54 -9.67 -25.10 13.71
CA TYR A 54 -9.99 -23.67 13.84
C TYR A 54 -10.53 -23.32 15.23
N LEU A 55 -11.47 -24.12 15.75
CA LEU A 55 -12.03 -23.94 17.10
C LEU A 55 -10.96 -24.13 18.18
N GLN A 56 -10.11 -25.15 18.06
CA GLN A 56 -9.01 -25.39 18.98
C GLN A 56 -8.02 -24.22 18.99
N LYS A 57 -7.66 -23.68 17.81
CA LYS A 57 -6.75 -22.53 17.68
C LYS A 57 -7.34 -21.23 18.22
N LYS A 58 -8.65 -21.01 18.08
CA LYS A 58 -9.30 -19.74 18.44
C LYS A 58 -9.83 -19.71 19.88
N PHE A 59 -10.24 -20.85 20.43
CA PHE A 59 -10.93 -20.93 21.73
C PHE A 59 -10.37 -22.00 22.69
N GLY A 60 -9.35 -22.77 22.31
CA GLY A 60 -8.73 -23.78 23.18
C GLY A 60 -9.61 -24.99 23.52
N VAL A 61 -10.80 -25.09 22.93
CA VAL A 61 -11.78 -26.16 23.19
C VAL A 61 -11.41 -27.41 22.38
N LYS A 62 -11.20 -28.55 23.05
CA LYS A 62 -11.10 -29.87 22.38
C LYS A 62 -12.52 -30.38 22.08
N HIS A 63 -12.77 -30.76 20.83
CA HIS A 63 -14.05 -31.35 20.43
C HIS A 63 -14.23 -32.72 21.10
N GLN A 64 -15.25 -32.89 21.95
CA GLN A 64 -15.73 -34.19 22.43
C GLN A 64 -16.76 -34.75 21.45
N GLU A 65 -16.59 -35.99 21.01
CA GLU A 65 -17.61 -36.72 20.25
C GLU A 65 -18.52 -37.47 21.21
N THR A 66 -19.76 -37.00 21.37
CA THR A 66 -20.81 -37.80 22.00
C THR A 66 -22.05 -37.78 21.11
N PHE A 67 -22.12 -38.73 20.18
CA PHE A 67 -23.36 -39.11 19.52
C PHE A 67 -23.69 -40.55 19.94
N ASN A 68 -24.58 -40.69 20.91
CA ASN A 68 -25.19 -41.98 21.24
C ASN A 68 -26.16 -42.35 20.10
N LYS A 69 -25.90 -43.44 19.38
CA LYS A 69 -26.88 -44.01 18.44
C LYS A 69 -28.11 -44.47 19.23
N PRO A 70 -29.34 -44.18 18.76
CA PRO A 70 -30.55 -44.70 19.40
C PRO A 70 -30.59 -46.22 19.23
N GLN A 71 -30.72 -46.94 20.35
CA GLN A 71 -30.99 -48.38 20.33
C GLN A 71 -32.44 -48.61 19.89
N VAL A 72 -32.62 -49.35 18.79
CA VAL A 72 -33.92 -49.84 18.35
C VAL A 72 -34.36 -50.92 19.35
N LYS A 73 -35.48 -50.71 20.04
CA LYS A 73 -36.11 -51.75 20.86
C LYS A 73 -36.88 -52.71 19.96
N GLU A 74 -36.59 -54.00 20.04
CA GLU A 74 -37.42 -55.05 19.44
C GLU A 74 -38.83 -55.05 20.06
N VAL A 75 -39.84 -55.05 19.21
CA VAL A 75 -41.26 -55.15 19.60
C VAL A 75 -41.58 -56.62 19.86
N GLN A 76 -41.96 -56.96 21.10
CA GLN A 76 -42.43 -58.29 21.48
C GLN A 76 -43.85 -58.53 20.90
N LYS A 77 -44.04 -59.64 20.18
CA LYS A 77 -45.35 -60.12 19.73
C LYS A 77 -46.13 -60.66 20.94
N THR A 78 -47.36 -60.18 21.16
CA THR A 78 -48.21 -60.61 22.27
C THR A 78 -49.00 -61.89 21.95
N SER A 79 -48.92 -62.82 22.90
CA SER A 79 -49.52 -64.16 23.10
C SER A 79 -51.04 -64.34 22.88
N ALA A 80 -51.80 -63.31 22.47
CA ALA A 80 -53.27 -63.33 22.57
C ALA A 80 -54.00 -64.00 21.38
N VAL A 81 -53.29 -64.43 20.34
CA VAL A 81 -53.89 -65.03 19.13
C VAL A 81 -53.96 -66.57 19.22
N GLU A 82 -53.28 -67.19 20.19
CA GLU A 82 -53.19 -68.65 20.31
C GLU A 82 -54.34 -69.27 21.15
N GLU A 83 -54.93 -68.52 22.09
CA GLU A 83 -55.91 -69.08 23.07
C GLU A 83 -57.33 -69.34 22.51
N LEU A 84 -57.70 -68.84 21.33
CA LEU A 84 -59.05 -69.02 20.78
C LEU A 84 -59.20 -70.24 19.85
N ASN A 85 -58.10 -70.93 19.52
CA ASN A 85 -58.13 -72.08 18.61
C ASN A 85 -58.26 -73.44 19.32
N GLU A 86 -58.12 -73.52 20.65
CA GLU A 86 -58.08 -74.80 21.37
C GLU A 86 -59.45 -75.32 21.84
N SER A 87 -60.52 -74.51 21.80
CA SER A 87 -61.81 -74.87 22.42
C SER A 87 -62.86 -75.56 21.54
N ILE A 88 -62.51 -76.04 20.34
CA ILE A 88 -63.44 -76.79 19.48
C ILE A 88 -62.86 -78.19 19.20
N VAL A 89 -63.07 -79.12 20.15
CA VAL A 89 -62.87 -80.55 19.93
C VAL A 89 -64.24 -81.17 19.63
N ILE A 90 -64.50 -81.48 18.36
CA ILE A 90 -65.65 -82.27 17.93
C ILE A 90 -65.19 -83.73 17.92
N ASP A 91 -65.73 -84.55 18.82
CA ASP A 91 -65.38 -85.97 18.96
C ASP A 91 -66.16 -86.78 17.90
N PRO A 92 -65.52 -87.34 16.85
CA PRO A 92 -66.21 -88.09 15.81
C PRO A 92 -66.29 -89.57 16.22
N ARG A 93 -67.27 -89.91 17.05
CA ARG A 93 -67.65 -91.30 17.34
C ARG A 93 -68.58 -91.80 16.23
N ASP A 94 -68.11 -92.73 15.41
CA ASP A 94 -68.94 -93.50 14.49
C ASP A 94 -69.77 -94.52 15.29
N TYR A 95 -71.04 -94.19 15.55
CA TYR A 95 -71.96 -95.10 16.23
C TYR A 95 -72.24 -96.32 15.35
N THR A 96 -72.20 -97.51 15.94
CA THR A 96 -72.57 -98.75 15.23
C THR A 96 -74.09 -98.80 14.99
N LEU A 97 -74.53 -99.50 13.94
CA LEU A 97 -75.94 -99.52 13.51
C LEU A 97 -76.90 -99.93 14.64
N ASP A 98 -76.47 -100.85 15.52
CA ASP A 98 -77.25 -101.30 16.67
C ASP A 98 -77.37 -100.22 17.77
N GLU A 99 -76.33 -99.40 17.96
CA GLU A 99 -76.37 -98.24 18.87
C GLU A 99 -77.25 -97.12 18.32
N LEU A 100 -77.31 -96.95 16.99
CA LEU A 100 -78.22 -96.03 16.31
C LEU A 100 -79.68 -96.49 16.44
N ILE A 101 -79.94 -97.80 16.34
CA ILE A 101 -81.27 -98.37 16.58
C ILE A 101 -81.68 -98.15 18.03
N ALA A 102 -80.79 -98.44 19.00
CA ALA A 102 -81.05 -98.20 20.42
C ALA A 102 -81.24 -96.71 20.76
N GLN A 103 -80.52 -95.79 20.10
CA GLN A 103 -80.77 -94.36 20.21
C GLN A 103 -82.10 -93.95 19.58
N SER A 104 -82.48 -94.55 18.45
CA SER A 104 -83.76 -94.29 17.78
C SER A 104 -84.94 -94.76 18.64
N GLU A 105 -84.84 -95.94 19.26
CA GLU A 105 -85.83 -96.49 20.17
C GLU A 105 -85.92 -95.63 21.45
N ASN A 106 -84.78 -95.18 21.99
CA ASN A 106 -84.74 -94.24 23.12
C ASN A 106 -85.24 -92.83 22.77
N ALA A 107 -85.10 -92.38 21.52
CA ALA A 107 -85.66 -91.11 21.06
C ALA A 107 -87.17 -91.20 20.86
N LEU A 108 -87.68 -92.37 20.46
CA LEU A 108 -89.12 -92.66 20.35
C LEU A 108 -89.79 -92.87 21.71
N SER A 109 -89.07 -93.41 22.71
CA SER A 109 -89.57 -93.63 24.08
C SER A 109 -89.57 -92.37 24.96
N LYS A 110 -88.73 -91.37 24.62
CA LYS A 110 -88.80 -90.05 25.23
C LYS A 110 -90.14 -89.39 24.89
N LYS A 111 -90.92 -89.04 25.93
CA LYS A 111 -92.17 -88.30 25.80
C LYS A 111 -91.97 -87.10 24.86
N LYS A 112 -92.71 -87.06 23.75
CA LYS A 112 -92.75 -85.92 22.82
C LYS A 112 -92.95 -84.64 23.63
N PHE A 113 -91.98 -83.72 23.55
CA PHE A 113 -92.09 -82.39 24.14
C PHE A 113 -93.37 -81.75 23.59
N LYS A 114 -94.40 -81.58 24.42
CA LYS A 114 -95.58 -80.81 24.07
C LYS A 114 -95.23 -79.35 24.31
N PRO A 115 -95.04 -78.52 23.27
CA PRO A 115 -94.76 -77.12 23.47
C PRO A 115 -96.02 -76.49 24.07
N ASP A 116 -95.94 -76.06 25.32
CA ASP A 116 -96.99 -75.26 25.92
C ASP A 116 -96.99 -73.90 25.19
N SER A 117 -97.97 -73.70 24.30
CA SER A 117 -98.04 -72.56 23.39
C SER A 117 -97.95 -71.21 24.13
N LYS A 118 -98.43 -71.16 25.37
CA LYS A 118 -98.34 -69.98 26.25
C LYS A 118 -96.91 -69.73 26.77
N ILE A 119 -96.16 -70.77 27.12
CA ILE A 119 -94.77 -70.67 27.57
C ILE A 119 -93.85 -70.32 26.39
N ALA A 120 -94.06 -70.95 25.23
CA ALA A 120 -93.34 -70.63 24.00
C ALA A 120 -93.57 -69.18 23.54
N SER A 121 -94.83 -68.70 23.58
CA SER A 121 -95.19 -67.29 23.35
C SER A 121 -94.50 -66.33 24.32
N GLY A 122 -94.44 -66.68 25.62
CA GLY A 122 -93.73 -65.90 26.63
C GLY A 122 -92.22 -65.83 26.41
N ILE A 123 -91.60 -66.94 26.01
CA ILE A 123 -90.17 -66.99 25.64
C ILE A 123 -89.91 -66.16 24.38
N ILE A 124 -90.75 -66.27 23.35
CA ILE A 124 -90.64 -65.48 22.12
C ILE A 124 -90.79 -63.98 22.40
N LYS A 125 -91.72 -63.57 23.28
CA LYS A 125 -91.85 -62.17 23.71
C LYS A 125 -90.60 -61.68 24.47
N LYS A 126 -90.05 -62.48 25.38
CA LYS A 126 -88.79 -62.17 26.08
C LYS A 126 -87.62 -62.03 25.11
N LEU A 127 -87.50 -62.93 24.11
CA LEU A 127 -86.48 -62.84 23.06
C LEU A 127 -86.66 -61.62 22.17
N LYS A 128 -87.90 -61.26 21.79
CA LYS A 128 -88.19 -60.04 21.03
C LYS A 128 -87.87 -58.78 21.84
N ASN A 129 -88.16 -58.76 23.14
CA ASN A 129 -87.83 -57.63 24.01
C ASN A 129 -86.32 -57.49 24.21
N LYS A 130 -85.60 -58.59 24.46
CA LYS A 130 -84.14 -58.61 24.50
C LYS A 130 -83.53 -58.08 23.20
N ARG A 131 -84.02 -58.54 22.03
CA ARG A 131 -83.56 -58.02 20.74
C ARG A 131 -83.82 -56.52 20.56
N LYS A 132 -84.97 -56.00 21.02
CA LYS A 132 -85.26 -54.56 21.00
C LYS A 132 -84.39 -53.75 21.97
N GLU A 133 -84.03 -54.32 23.11
CA GLU A 133 -83.11 -53.72 24.08
C GLU A 133 -81.67 -53.73 23.55
N GLU A 134 -81.23 -54.82 22.92
CA GLU A 134 -79.93 -54.94 22.25
C GLU A 134 -79.80 -53.93 21.11
N VAL A 135 -80.83 -53.77 20.27
CA VAL A 135 -80.83 -52.76 19.20
C VAL A 135 -80.70 -51.35 19.78
N ARG A 136 -81.50 -50.99 20.80
CA ARG A 136 -81.41 -49.68 21.46
C ARG A 136 -80.06 -49.45 22.15
N ALA A 137 -79.52 -50.47 22.82
CA ALA A 137 -78.20 -50.40 23.46
C ALA A 137 -77.09 -50.22 22.42
N ASN A 138 -77.21 -50.89 21.27
CA ASN A 138 -76.26 -50.77 20.17
C ASN A 138 -76.36 -49.40 19.47
N GLU A 139 -77.58 -48.89 19.25
CA GLU A 139 -77.80 -47.54 18.72
C GLU A 139 -77.19 -46.47 19.63
N LEU A 140 -77.42 -46.57 20.94
CA LEU A 140 -76.85 -45.66 21.94
C LEU A 140 -75.32 -45.77 21.97
N LYS A 141 -74.77 -46.99 21.89
CA LYS A 141 -73.32 -47.22 21.81
C LYS A 141 -72.72 -46.59 20.55
N VAL A 142 -73.36 -46.75 19.39
CA VAL A 142 -72.90 -46.15 18.13
C VAL A 142 -72.98 -44.63 18.18
N GLN A 143 -74.02 -44.06 18.79
CA GLN A 143 -74.12 -42.61 19.00
C GLN A 143 -73.00 -42.09 19.91
N GLN A 144 -72.75 -42.76 21.04
CA GLN A 144 -71.65 -42.41 21.94
C GLN A 144 -70.29 -42.52 21.25
N GLN A 145 -70.06 -43.59 20.48
CA GLN A 145 -68.84 -43.78 19.70
C GLN A 145 -68.67 -42.67 18.65
N ARG A 146 -69.74 -42.27 17.98
CA ARG A 146 -69.71 -41.18 16.99
C ARG A 146 -69.37 -39.84 17.64
N LEU A 147 -69.98 -39.52 18.78
CA LEU A 147 -69.69 -38.29 19.53
C LEU A 147 -68.24 -38.28 20.02
N LEU A 148 -67.77 -39.37 20.62
CA LEU A 148 -66.39 -39.51 21.07
C LEU A 148 -65.41 -39.36 19.91
N LEU A 149 -65.68 -40.00 18.77
CA LEU A 149 -64.85 -39.90 17.58
C LEU A 149 -64.79 -38.45 17.07
N MET A 150 -65.93 -37.77 17.00
CA MET A 150 -66.00 -36.36 16.60
C MET A 150 -65.23 -35.44 17.55
N GLU A 151 -65.35 -35.65 18.87
CA GLU A 151 -64.57 -34.89 19.87
C GLU A 151 -63.07 -35.15 19.75
N LEU A 152 -62.65 -36.40 19.52
CA LEU A 152 -61.24 -36.75 19.31
C LEU A 152 -60.70 -36.13 18.03
N TRP A 153 -61.46 -36.17 16.93
CA TRP A 153 -61.08 -35.51 15.68
C TRP A 153 -60.95 -33.99 15.85
N ASN A 154 -61.90 -33.35 16.53
CA ASN A 154 -61.82 -31.91 16.79
C ASN A 154 -60.59 -31.57 17.63
N LYS A 155 -60.27 -32.35 18.67
CA LYS A 155 -59.05 -32.14 19.48
C LYS A 155 -57.80 -32.24 18.62
N LEU A 156 -57.69 -33.29 17.80
CA LEU A 156 -56.54 -33.50 16.93
C LEU A 156 -56.39 -32.37 15.90
N LEU A 157 -57.51 -31.91 15.31
CA LEU A 157 -57.52 -30.78 14.39
C LEU A 157 -57.03 -29.50 15.08
N THR A 158 -57.55 -29.19 16.28
CA THR A 158 -57.12 -27.99 17.02
C THR A 158 -55.66 -28.07 17.45
N GLU A 159 -55.14 -29.25 17.80
CA GLU A 159 -53.73 -29.44 18.13
C GLU A 159 -52.85 -29.20 16.90
N GLN A 160 -53.22 -29.75 15.74
CA GLN A 160 -52.52 -29.52 14.49
C GLN A 160 -52.55 -28.05 14.06
N GLU A 161 -53.69 -27.37 14.19
CA GLU A 161 -53.83 -25.95 13.89
C GLU A 161 -52.93 -25.10 14.81
N ASN A 162 -52.90 -25.40 16.10
CA ASN A 162 -52.04 -24.74 17.07
C ASN A 162 -50.54 -24.96 16.76
N GLU A 163 -50.13 -26.18 16.41
CA GLU A 163 -48.75 -26.49 16.02
C GLU A 163 -48.34 -25.73 14.75
N MET A 164 -49.22 -25.70 13.75
CA MET A 164 -48.98 -24.93 12.52
C MET A 164 -48.87 -23.43 12.81
N GLU A 165 -49.79 -22.88 13.61
CA GLU A 165 -49.78 -21.46 13.98
C GLU A 165 -48.50 -21.10 14.73
N GLN A 166 -48.07 -21.92 15.69
CA GLN A 166 -46.81 -21.72 16.41
C GLN A 166 -45.60 -21.79 15.46
N CYS A 167 -45.58 -22.75 14.53
CA CYS A 167 -44.52 -22.86 13.53
C CYS A 167 -44.46 -21.63 12.61
N ILE A 168 -45.61 -21.13 12.15
CA ILE A 168 -45.71 -19.94 11.31
C ILE A 168 -45.29 -18.70 12.10
N SER A 169 -45.83 -18.51 13.30
CA SER A 169 -45.53 -17.37 14.18
C SER A 169 -44.04 -17.28 14.51
N THR A 170 -43.40 -18.40 14.86
CA THR A 170 -41.96 -18.43 15.15
C THR A 170 -41.11 -18.10 13.93
N LYS A 171 -41.50 -18.57 12.73
CA LYS A 171 -40.81 -18.22 11.47
C LYS A 171 -40.99 -16.74 11.13
N MET A 172 -42.21 -16.22 11.24
CA MET A 172 -42.51 -14.80 10.98
C MET A 172 -41.77 -13.87 11.95
N LEU A 173 -41.74 -14.20 13.24
CA LEU A 173 -40.98 -13.43 14.23
C LEU A 173 -39.48 -13.43 13.93
N LYS A 174 -38.91 -14.59 13.60
CA LYS A 174 -37.49 -14.68 13.18
C LYS A 174 -37.24 -13.79 11.96
N GLN A 175 -38.10 -13.87 10.94
CA GLN A 175 -37.97 -13.05 9.73
C GLN A 175 -38.05 -11.55 10.06
N SER A 176 -39.02 -11.13 10.86
CA SER A 176 -39.17 -9.72 11.28
C SER A 176 -37.94 -9.21 12.05
N VAL A 177 -37.39 -10.05 12.94
CA VAL A 177 -36.14 -9.72 13.66
C VAL A 177 -34.97 -9.59 12.68
N PHE A 178 -34.84 -10.51 11.71
CA PHE A 178 -33.80 -10.44 10.69
C PHE A 178 -33.94 -9.20 9.80
N GLU A 179 -35.14 -8.84 9.39
CA GLU A 179 -35.40 -7.64 8.59
C GLU A 179 -35.03 -6.36 9.36
N LYS A 180 -35.38 -6.29 10.65
CA LYS A 180 -35.00 -5.18 11.52
C LYS A 180 -33.48 -5.07 11.67
N GLN A 181 -32.80 -6.20 11.88
CA GLN A 181 -31.34 -6.24 11.96
C GLN A 181 -30.68 -5.80 10.64
N MET A 182 -31.17 -6.31 9.51
CA MET A 182 -30.66 -5.95 8.19
C MET A 182 -30.85 -4.45 7.91
N SER A 183 -32.01 -3.89 8.24
CA SER A 183 -32.29 -2.46 8.09
C SER A 183 -31.36 -1.60 8.95
N SER A 184 -31.14 -2.00 10.21
CA SER A 184 -30.17 -1.33 11.11
C SER A 184 -28.76 -1.36 10.52
N LYS A 185 -28.32 -2.50 9.98
CA LYS A 185 -27.00 -2.62 9.34
C LYS A 185 -26.89 -1.78 8.08
N MET A 186 -27.95 -1.71 7.26
CA MET A 186 -27.97 -0.84 6.10
C MET A 186 -27.88 0.64 6.49
N PHE A 187 -28.53 1.04 7.58
CA PHE A 187 -28.41 2.39 8.12
C PHE A 187 -26.98 2.70 8.61
N GLU A 188 -26.38 1.79 9.39
CA GLU A 188 -24.98 1.92 9.85
C GLU A 188 -24.02 2.08 8.66
N VAL A 189 -24.15 1.26 7.61
CA VAL A 189 -23.32 1.33 6.40
C VAL A 189 -23.52 2.66 5.66
N ARG A 190 -24.76 3.13 5.52
CA ARG A 190 -25.04 4.44 4.91
C ARG A 190 -24.41 5.58 5.72
N GLN A 191 -24.50 5.53 7.04
CA GLN A 191 -23.89 6.52 7.92
C GLN A 191 -22.36 6.50 7.79
N GLN A 192 -21.74 5.32 7.81
CA GLN A 192 -20.31 5.17 7.59
C GLN A 192 -19.87 5.73 6.25
N LYS A 193 -20.62 5.46 5.17
CA LYS A 193 -20.35 6.04 3.85
C LYS A 193 -20.38 7.57 3.89
N THR A 194 -21.39 8.16 4.52
CA THR A 194 -21.49 9.62 4.66
C THR A 194 -20.31 10.19 5.44
N ASN A 195 -19.91 9.54 6.54
CA ASN A 195 -18.75 9.96 7.34
C ASN A 195 -17.44 9.86 6.54
N ILE A 196 -17.25 8.82 5.74
CA ILE A 196 -16.08 8.68 4.86
C ILE A 196 -16.03 9.81 3.84
N LEU A 197 -17.17 10.16 3.23
CA LEU A 197 -17.23 11.27 2.27
C LEU A 197 -16.93 12.61 2.94
N GLN A 198 -17.45 12.85 4.14
CA GLN A 198 -17.16 14.05 4.92
C GLN A 198 -15.68 14.13 5.32
N ASN A 199 -15.10 13.04 5.82
CA ASN A 199 -13.68 12.96 6.17
C ASN A 199 -12.80 13.17 4.95
N ARG A 200 -13.14 12.57 3.81
CA ARG A 200 -12.42 12.78 2.55
C ARG A 200 -12.46 14.25 2.15
N LYS A 201 -13.64 14.88 2.16
CA LYS A 201 -13.78 16.30 1.85
C LYS A 201 -12.94 17.16 2.79
N PHE A 202 -12.96 16.88 4.09
CA PHE A 202 -12.15 17.59 5.07
C PHE A 202 -10.65 17.47 4.79
N VAL A 203 -10.16 16.25 4.50
CA VAL A 203 -8.76 16.02 4.15
C VAL A 203 -8.39 16.73 2.84
N ASP A 204 -9.25 16.65 1.82
CA ASP A 204 -9.04 17.33 0.54
C ASP A 204 -8.99 18.86 0.74
N ASP A 205 -9.89 19.43 1.55
CA ASP A 205 -9.92 20.86 1.86
C ASP A 205 -8.65 21.32 2.64
N GLU A 206 -8.22 20.56 3.65
CA GLU A 206 -7.01 20.88 4.44
C GLU A 206 -5.73 20.72 3.62
N THR A 207 -5.64 19.70 2.76
CA THR A 207 -4.48 19.52 1.88
C THR A 207 -4.38 20.61 0.83
N LEU A 208 -5.51 21.11 0.32
CA LEU A 208 -5.54 22.27 -0.58
C LEU A 208 -5.06 23.53 0.14
N LYS A 209 -5.57 23.82 1.35
CA LYS A 209 -5.11 24.97 2.14
C LYS A 209 -3.61 24.92 2.42
N ALA A 210 -3.11 23.76 2.86
CA ALA A 210 -1.68 23.59 3.12
C ALA A 210 -0.82 23.84 1.88
N ARG A 211 -1.28 23.40 0.70
CA ARG A 211 -0.61 23.68 -0.57
C ARG A 211 -0.67 25.16 -0.95
N GLU A 212 -1.79 25.83 -0.71
CA GLU A 212 -1.94 27.26 -0.97
C GLU A 212 -1.03 28.09 -0.06
N GLU A 213 -0.93 27.73 1.22
CA GLU A 213 -0.03 28.36 2.19
C GLU A 213 1.44 28.15 1.80
N GLU A 214 1.84 26.93 1.44
CA GLU A 214 3.19 26.62 0.96
C GLU A 214 3.51 27.42 -0.33
N PHE A 215 2.55 27.51 -1.25
CA PHE A 215 2.71 28.31 -2.46
C PHE A 215 2.92 29.79 -2.14
N LEU A 216 2.10 30.36 -1.26
CA LEU A 216 2.21 31.76 -0.84
C LEU A 216 3.56 32.01 -0.16
N GLU A 217 3.97 31.15 0.77
CA GLU A 217 5.27 31.27 1.46
C GLU A 217 6.43 31.25 0.46
N ASN A 218 6.41 30.34 -0.51
CA ASN A 218 7.42 30.26 -1.55
C ASN A 218 7.47 31.53 -2.43
N VAL A 219 6.31 32.09 -2.78
CA VAL A 219 6.23 33.36 -3.52
C VAL A 219 6.80 34.51 -2.68
N PHE A 220 6.44 34.61 -1.40
CA PHE A 220 6.98 35.63 -0.50
C PHE A 220 8.50 35.51 -0.33
N LEU A 221 9.02 34.30 -0.15
CA LEU A 221 10.46 34.07 -0.04
C LEU A 221 11.20 34.46 -1.32
N ARG A 222 10.63 34.13 -2.49
CA ARG A 222 11.19 34.52 -3.79
C ARG A 222 11.21 36.04 -3.94
N ASP A 223 10.10 36.70 -3.64
CA ASP A 223 9.99 38.16 -3.77
C ASP A 223 10.93 38.88 -2.79
N LYS A 224 11.06 38.38 -1.56
CA LYS A 224 12.05 38.85 -0.59
C LYS A 224 13.47 38.65 -1.12
N GLY A 225 13.80 37.48 -1.66
CA GLY A 225 15.09 37.21 -2.26
C GLY A 225 15.43 38.16 -3.42
N ILE A 226 14.45 38.48 -4.28
CA ILE A 226 14.61 39.47 -5.36
C ILE A 226 14.84 40.87 -4.78
N ALA A 227 14.12 41.26 -3.73
CA ALA A 227 14.30 42.56 -3.08
C ALA A 227 15.71 42.70 -2.46
N ASP A 228 16.20 41.66 -1.78
CA ASP A 228 17.53 41.63 -1.18
C ASP A 228 18.63 41.69 -2.26
N GLN A 229 18.47 40.94 -3.36
CA GLN A 229 19.38 41.01 -4.51
C GLN A 229 19.42 42.41 -5.13
N LYS A 230 18.24 43.03 -5.29
CA LYS A 230 18.12 44.39 -5.82
C LYS A 230 18.81 45.40 -4.91
N TYR A 231 18.61 45.29 -3.59
CA TYR A 231 19.28 46.12 -2.60
C TYR A 231 20.81 45.98 -2.69
N ASN A 232 21.32 44.75 -2.67
CA ASN A 232 22.75 44.46 -2.77
C ASN A 232 23.37 44.99 -4.06
N TYR A 233 22.65 44.87 -5.19
CA TYR A 233 23.10 45.43 -6.47
C TYR A 233 23.29 46.96 -6.39
N TYR A 234 22.33 47.69 -5.85
CA TYR A 234 22.45 49.15 -5.74
C TYR A 234 23.51 49.57 -4.73
N PHE A 235 23.65 48.83 -3.63
CA PHE A 235 24.70 49.06 -2.64
C PHE A 235 26.09 48.90 -3.26
N GLU A 236 26.36 47.78 -3.95
CA GLU A 236 27.64 47.52 -4.60
C GLU A 236 27.90 48.48 -5.77
N LYS A 237 26.85 48.87 -6.52
CA LYS A 237 26.96 49.92 -7.53
C LYS A 237 27.41 51.25 -6.92
N GLY A 238 26.86 51.64 -5.77
CA GLY A 238 27.24 52.84 -5.03
C GLY A 238 28.71 52.80 -4.59
N ARG A 239 29.10 51.70 -3.95
CA ARG A 239 30.48 51.43 -3.52
C ARG A 239 31.48 51.49 -4.68
N THR A 240 31.15 50.85 -5.79
CA THR A 240 32.00 50.82 -7.00
C THR A 240 32.18 52.22 -7.59
N LEU A 241 31.10 53.01 -7.66
CA LEU A 241 31.14 54.38 -8.17
C LEU A 241 31.96 55.30 -7.25
N GLU A 242 31.88 55.11 -5.94
CA GLU A 242 32.73 55.84 -4.99
C GLU A 242 34.21 55.50 -5.18
N LEU A 243 34.55 54.21 -5.31
CA LEU A 243 35.92 53.77 -5.57
C LEU A 243 36.47 54.37 -6.88
N HIS A 244 35.68 54.34 -7.96
CA HIS A 244 36.07 54.97 -9.22
C HIS A 244 36.34 56.46 -9.07
N LYS A 245 35.51 57.19 -8.31
CA LYS A 245 35.74 58.62 -8.03
C LYS A 245 37.05 58.84 -7.27
N ARG A 246 37.33 58.04 -6.25
CA ARG A 246 38.58 58.13 -5.46
C ARG A 246 39.82 57.87 -6.33
N ILE A 247 39.81 56.78 -7.09
CA ILE A 247 40.91 56.42 -8.00
C ILE A 247 41.10 57.50 -9.08
N PHE A 248 40.01 58.02 -9.64
CA PHE A 248 40.09 59.08 -10.64
C PHE A 248 40.70 60.36 -10.05
N ALA A 249 40.25 60.77 -8.86
CA ALA A 249 40.80 61.94 -8.18
C ALA A 249 42.30 61.77 -7.88
N GLU A 250 42.71 60.60 -7.40
CA GLU A 250 44.12 60.29 -7.16
C GLU A 250 44.94 60.33 -8.45
N LYS A 251 44.43 59.72 -9.54
CA LYS A 251 45.08 59.75 -10.86
C LYS A 251 45.27 61.19 -11.35
N GLN A 252 44.28 62.06 -11.17
CA GLN A 252 44.42 63.47 -11.54
C GLN A 252 45.45 64.20 -10.66
N ARG A 253 45.48 63.92 -9.36
CA ARG A 253 46.50 64.46 -8.44
C ARG A 253 47.91 64.04 -8.87
N LEU A 254 48.13 62.76 -9.14
CA LEU A 254 49.42 62.25 -9.59
C LEU A 254 49.83 62.85 -10.95
N LYS A 255 48.88 63.02 -11.88
CA LYS A 255 49.14 63.70 -13.16
C LYS A 255 49.57 65.15 -12.94
N ALA A 256 48.93 65.88 -12.03
CA ALA A 256 49.30 67.25 -11.70
C ALA A 256 50.68 67.33 -11.04
N LEU A 257 50.98 66.43 -10.09
CA LEU A 257 52.29 66.34 -9.46
C LEU A 257 53.39 66.03 -10.47
N ARG A 258 53.17 65.08 -11.39
CA ARG A 258 54.13 64.74 -12.45
C ARG A 258 54.41 65.93 -13.35
N ARG A 259 53.36 66.67 -13.77
CA ARG A 259 53.56 67.90 -14.56
C ARG A 259 54.35 68.95 -13.80
N LYS A 260 54.02 69.17 -12.52
CA LYS A 260 54.76 70.13 -11.69
C LYS A 260 56.22 69.72 -11.55
N LYS A 261 56.50 68.43 -11.30
CA LYS A 261 57.86 67.90 -11.21
C LYS A 261 58.61 68.12 -12.51
N LEU A 262 58.04 67.70 -13.65
CA LEU A 262 58.66 67.90 -14.96
C LEU A 262 58.98 69.38 -15.24
N CYS A 263 58.05 70.30 -14.93
CA CYS A 263 58.32 71.73 -15.10
C CYS A 263 59.41 72.25 -14.16
N SER A 264 59.52 71.70 -12.94
CA SER A 264 60.61 72.02 -12.01
C SER A 264 61.94 71.54 -12.57
N ASP A 265 62.01 70.25 -12.93
CA ASP A 265 63.21 69.62 -13.48
C ASP A 265 63.72 70.38 -14.71
N VAL A 266 62.84 70.78 -15.64
CA VAL A 266 63.22 71.58 -16.82
C VAL A 266 63.73 72.99 -16.45
N VAL A 267 63.16 73.62 -15.41
CA VAL A 267 63.65 74.93 -14.96
C VAL A 267 65.03 74.79 -14.31
N ASP A 268 65.26 73.73 -13.54
CA ASP A 268 66.55 73.43 -12.94
C ASP A 268 67.61 73.17 -14.02
N ASP A 269 67.28 72.39 -15.06
CA ASP A 269 68.18 72.15 -16.21
C ASP A 269 68.52 73.46 -16.98
N LEU A 270 67.56 74.39 -17.10
CA LEU A 270 67.81 75.70 -17.72
C LEU A 270 68.71 76.59 -16.85
N VAL A 271 68.53 76.53 -15.52
CA VAL A 271 69.41 77.22 -14.58
C VAL A 271 70.82 76.65 -14.68
N ASP A 272 70.98 75.33 -14.71
CA ASP A 272 72.27 74.67 -14.89
C ASP A 272 72.95 75.07 -16.20
N LEU A 273 72.19 75.17 -17.30
CA LEU A 273 72.72 75.67 -18.57
C LEU A 273 73.20 77.11 -18.47
N SER A 274 72.43 77.97 -17.81
CA SER A 274 72.80 79.37 -17.60
C SER A 274 74.06 79.51 -16.72
N LEU A 275 74.18 78.68 -15.68
CA LEU A 275 75.34 78.62 -14.81
C LEU A 275 76.57 78.11 -15.56
N LYS A 276 76.42 77.07 -16.39
CA LYS A 276 77.50 76.53 -17.22
C LYS A 276 77.99 77.56 -18.24
N TYR A 277 77.07 78.26 -18.89
CA TYR A 277 77.36 79.35 -19.82
C TYR A 277 78.13 80.48 -19.12
N TYR A 278 77.67 80.92 -17.95
CA TYR A 278 78.34 81.95 -17.17
C TYR A 278 79.73 81.51 -16.68
N ALA A 279 79.86 80.29 -16.18
CA ALA A 279 81.12 79.72 -15.71
C ALA A 279 82.15 79.65 -16.85
N TYR A 280 81.72 79.24 -18.05
CA TYR A 280 82.59 79.25 -19.24
C TYR A 280 83.05 80.66 -19.60
N LYS A 281 82.13 81.63 -19.66
CA LYS A 281 82.45 83.03 -19.96
C LYS A 281 83.43 83.62 -18.94
N ASN A 282 83.28 83.30 -17.67
CA ASN A 282 84.17 83.76 -16.61
C ASN A 282 85.56 83.11 -16.67
N MET A 283 85.64 81.81 -17.01
CA MET A 283 86.91 81.08 -17.11
C MET A 283 87.74 81.48 -18.33
N TYR A 284 87.10 81.71 -19.49
CA TYR A 284 87.78 81.94 -20.77
C TYR A 284 87.70 83.41 -21.26
N ASN A 285 86.95 84.28 -20.59
CA ASN A 285 86.67 85.68 -20.99
C ASN A 285 86.08 85.84 -22.41
N THR A 286 85.53 84.77 -22.98
CA THR A 286 84.95 84.71 -24.33
C THR A 286 83.59 84.01 -24.30
N GLU A 287 82.76 84.26 -25.30
CA GLU A 287 81.49 83.55 -25.46
C GLU A 287 81.75 82.11 -25.95
N PRO A 288 80.94 81.12 -25.53
CA PRO A 288 81.07 79.74 -26.00
C PRO A 288 80.96 79.64 -27.52
N ASP A 289 81.88 78.88 -28.13
CA ASP A 289 81.85 78.62 -29.57
C ASP A 289 80.64 77.73 -29.94
N SER A 290 80.26 77.77 -31.23
CA SER A 290 79.12 77.03 -31.79
C SER A 290 79.18 75.53 -31.47
N ARG A 291 80.37 74.92 -31.50
CA ARG A 291 80.59 73.51 -31.14
C ARG A 291 80.20 73.22 -29.69
N VAL A 292 80.66 74.04 -28.75
CA VAL A 292 80.40 73.87 -27.32
C VAL A 292 78.91 74.03 -27.02
N MET A 293 78.25 74.99 -27.68
CA MET A 293 76.80 75.17 -27.57
C MET A 293 76.01 73.99 -28.13
N LYS A 294 76.44 73.39 -29.25
CA LYS A 294 75.83 72.17 -29.80
C LYS A 294 75.97 70.97 -28.86
N GLN A 295 77.15 70.79 -28.26
CA GLN A 295 77.41 69.73 -27.28
C GLN A 295 76.53 69.88 -26.03
N TRP A 296 76.44 71.09 -25.46
CA TRP A 296 75.55 71.36 -24.33
C TRP A 296 74.07 71.21 -24.69
N GLY A 297 73.68 71.65 -25.89
CA GLY A 297 72.32 71.46 -26.41
C GLY A 297 71.96 69.97 -26.56
N ASN A 298 72.90 69.15 -27.03
CA ASN A 298 72.70 67.71 -27.15
C ASN A 298 72.59 67.02 -25.78
N LEU A 299 73.42 67.41 -24.79
CA LEU A 299 73.28 66.92 -23.42
C LEU A 299 71.92 67.30 -22.81
N PHE A 300 71.47 68.54 -23.02
CA PHE A 300 70.15 69.01 -22.59
C PHE A 300 69.00 68.21 -23.23
N VAL A 301 69.06 67.96 -24.54
CA VAL A 301 68.03 67.17 -25.25
C VAL A 301 68.01 65.71 -24.80
N LYS A 302 69.17 65.14 -24.47
CA LYS A 302 69.31 63.77 -23.94
C LYS A 302 69.04 63.69 -22.42
N CYS A 303 68.63 64.79 -21.77
CA CYS A 303 68.40 64.90 -20.32
C CYS A 303 69.59 64.39 -19.49
N ARG A 304 70.82 64.71 -19.91
CA ARG A 304 72.05 64.41 -19.17
C ARG A 304 72.55 65.68 -18.49
N SER A 305 73.13 65.54 -17.29
CA SER A 305 73.72 66.68 -16.56
C SER A 305 74.71 67.42 -17.46
N LEU A 306 74.76 68.75 -17.34
CA LEU A 306 75.70 69.62 -18.06
C LEU A 306 77.06 69.72 -17.36
N PHE A 307 77.11 69.38 -16.07
CA PHE A 307 78.33 69.28 -15.30
C PHE A 307 78.85 67.83 -15.32
N PRO A 308 80.17 67.64 -15.44
CA PRO A 308 80.76 66.32 -15.28
C PRO A 308 80.56 65.83 -13.84
N TYR A 309 80.28 64.55 -13.68
CA TYR A 309 80.14 63.91 -12.37
C TYR A 309 81.50 63.54 -11.74
N LEU A 310 82.55 63.42 -12.56
CA LEU A 310 83.94 63.18 -12.15
C LEU A 310 84.81 64.38 -12.54
N GLU A 311 85.76 64.74 -11.67
CA GLU A 311 86.70 65.85 -11.93
C GLU A 311 87.77 65.46 -12.95
N ASP A 312 88.20 64.19 -12.95
CA ASP A 312 89.17 63.63 -13.89
C ASP A 312 88.56 62.48 -14.72
N LEU A 313 88.57 62.64 -16.04
CA LEU A 313 88.00 61.67 -16.99
C LEU A 313 88.86 60.41 -17.12
N THR A 314 90.12 60.44 -16.69
CA THR A 314 90.99 59.25 -16.69
C THR A 314 90.54 58.21 -15.66
N GLU A 315 89.73 58.62 -14.67
CA GLU A 315 89.13 57.74 -13.67
C GLU A 315 88.11 56.75 -14.28
N ILE A 316 87.57 57.05 -15.47
CA ILE A 316 86.63 56.18 -16.19
C ILE A 316 87.35 54.97 -16.82
N ILE A 317 88.65 55.11 -17.13
CA ILE A 317 89.46 54.12 -17.86
C ILE A 317 90.24 53.20 -16.89
N VAL A 318 89.89 53.20 -15.60
CA VAL A 318 90.64 52.48 -14.57
C VAL A 318 90.38 50.96 -14.69
N GLU A 319 91.44 50.17 -14.92
CA GLU A 319 91.40 48.69 -14.93
C GLU A 319 91.07 48.07 -13.56
N VAL A 320 91.14 48.87 -12.49
CA VAL A 320 90.75 48.51 -11.13
C VAL A 320 89.25 48.80 -10.97
N GLY A 321 88.47 47.76 -10.69
CA GLY A 321 87.00 47.82 -10.66
C GLY A 321 86.42 48.99 -9.85
N VAL A 322 85.23 49.44 -10.27
CA VAL A 322 84.52 50.60 -9.72
C VAL A 322 84.34 50.45 -8.20
N PRO A 323 84.63 51.49 -7.38
CA PRO A 323 84.41 51.45 -5.94
C PRO A 323 82.95 51.16 -5.57
N ASP A 324 82.75 50.28 -4.58
CA ASP A 324 81.42 49.87 -4.11
C ASP A 324 80.60 51.09 -3.62
N GLY A 325 79.40 51.28 -4.18
CA GLY A 325 78.53 52.43 -3.92
C GLY A 325 78.68 53.64 -4.85
N MET A 326 79.69 53.67 -5.74
CA MET A 326 79.86 54.75 -6.74
C MET A 326 79.42 54.34 -8.15
N GLU A 327 78.98 53.09 -8.35
CA GLU A 327 78.59 52.53 -9.65
C GLU A 327 77.60 53.41 -10.43
N GLU A 328 76.56 53.95 -9.77
CA GLU A 328 75.57 54.81 -10.42
C GLU A 328 76.18 56.11 -10.98
N ILE A 329 77.19 56.67 -10.30
CA ILE A 329 77.88 57.90 -10.71
C ILE A 329 78.76 57.62 -11.94
N TYR A 330 79.49 56.51 -11.93
CA TYR A 330 80.31 56.08 -13.07
C TYR A 330 79.45 55.77 -14.30
N CYS A 331 78.33 55.05 -14.14
CA CYS A 331 77.39 54.81 -15.24
C CYS A 331 76.81 56.11 -15.79
N ALA A 332 76.44 57.07 -14.92
CA ALA A 332 75.90 58.36 -15.36
C ALA A 332 76.94 59.22 -16.11
N GLU A 333 78.22 59.14 -15.76
CA GLU A 333 79.29 59.82 -16.50
C GLU A 333 79.61 59.13 -17.83
N ILE A 334 79.63 57.80 -17.88
CA ILE A 334 79.79 57.04 -19.13
C ILE A 334 78.66 57.41 -20.10
N ASP A 335 77.41 57.37 -19.65
CA ASP A 335 76.23 57.77 -20.43
C ASP A 335 76.33 59.22 -20.96
N ARG A 336 76.97 60.11 -20.19
CA ARG A 336 77.19 61.51 -20.57
C ARG A 336 78.29 61.62 -21.64
N GLN A 337 79.38 60.86 -21.51
CA GLN A 337 80.46 60.84 -22.51
C GLN A 337 79.99 60.21 -23.82
N GLU A 338 79.28 59.09 -23.76
CA GLU A 338 78.66 58.49 -24.95
C GLU A 338 77.71 59.46 -25.66
N ALA A 339 76.96 60.27 -24.89
CA ALA A 339 76.09 61.28 -25.47
C ALA A 339 76.87 62.35 -26.25
N LEU A 340 78.03 62.79 -25.75
CA LEU A 340 78.93 63.74 -26.39
C LEU A 340 79.64 63.12 -27.60
N ASP A 341 80.23 61.95 -27.44
CA ASP A 341 80.95 61.21 -28.48
C ASP A 341 80.04 60.91 -29.67
N GLN A 342 78.80 60.48 -29.40
CA GLN A 342 77.81 60.26 -30.44
C GLN A 342 77.53 61.54 -31.25
N LYS A 343 77.52 62.70 -30.59
CA LYS A 343 77.27 63.97 -31.28
C LYS A 343 78.49 64.45 -32.06
N ASP A 344 79.68 64.29 -31.51
CA ASP A 344 80.93 64.58 -32.22
C ASP A 344 81.11 63.65 -33.44
N PHE A 345 80.69 62.39 -33.33
CA PHE A 345 80.66 61.43 -34.45
C PHE A 345 79.63 61.82 -35.53
N GLU A 346 78.44 62.29 -35.13
CA GLU A 346 77.44 62.83 -36.05
C GLU A 346 77.95 64.09 -36.77
N ASP A 347 78.60 65.00 -36.03
CA ASP A 347 79.20 66.21 -36.58
C ASP A 347 80.33 65.87 -37.57
N TYR A 348 81.13 64.84 -37.27
CA TYR A 348 82.13 64.30 -38.20
C TYR A 348 81.50 63.72 -39.47
N LEU A 349 80.46 62.89 -39.35
CA LEU A 349 79.77 62.27 -40.49
C LEU A 349 79.16 63.33 -41.41
N ASN A 350 78.65 64.40 -40.84
CA ASN A 350 78.02 65.51 -41.57
C ASN A 350 79.03 66.52 -42.12
N CYS A 351 80.34 66.31 -41.88
CA CYS A 351 81.39 67.28 -42.18
C CYS A 351 81.00 68.68 -41.69
N GLU A 352 80.67 68.80 -40.40
CA GLU A 352 80.43 70.07 -39.72
C GLU A 352 81.69 70.53 -38.98
N ARG A 353 81.93 71.85 -38.90
CA ARG A 353 83.07 72.44 -38.17
C ARG A 353 83.25 71.79 -36.79
N PRO A 354 84.45 71.28 -36.44
CA PRO A 354 85.77 71.52 -37.03
C PRO A 354 86.19 70.54 -38.14
N TRP A 355 85.29 69.67 -38.60
CA TRP A 355 85.56 68.65 -39.61
C TRP A 355 85.24 69.10 -41.05
N ASP A 356 84.86 70.36 -41.23
CA ASP A 356 84.72 71.01 -42.55
C ASP A 356 86.07 70.97 -43.28
N MET A 357 86.09 70.49 -44.54
CA MET A 357 87.31 70.36 -45.34
C MET A 357 87.69 71.66 -46.09
N ASP A 358 86.97 72.76 -45.85
CA ASP A 358 87.08 74.02 -46.61
C ASP A 358 88.27 74.91 -46.19
N ASP A 359 89.08 74.51 -45.20
CA ASP A 359 90.28 75.23 -44.73
C ASP A 359 91.62 74.52 -45.10
N PHE A 360 91.66 73.69 -46.16
CA PHE A 360 92.89 73.12 -46.74
C PHE A 360 93.20 73.59 -48.16
#